data_AF-A0A4P6EH81-F1
#
_entry.id   AF-A0A4P6EH81-F1
#
_cell.length_a   1.000
_cell.length_b   1.000
_cell.length_c   1.000
_cell.angle_alpha   90.00
_cell.angle_beta   90.00
_cell.angle_gamma   90.00
#
_symmetry.space_group_name_H-M   'P 1'
#
loop_
_entity.id
_entity.type
_entity.pdbx_description
1 polymer ?
#
loop_
_entity_poly.entity_id
_entity_poly.type
_entity_poly.pdbx_seq_one_letter_code
_entity_poly.pdbx_strand_id
1 'polypeptide(L)'
;MALADLDAALAASVDGARYWQEPSGEDVLAALPEVVDALRPLAEAVAQHPPAWWTADRRTEQWAIEWRDPGDSASLERNPASALQKWKRETLAEERRAERERPREPTANWSGTWWSTPGGLVPTTGVTDAREPVGLRHVEDSPGWNIATAIPVRGVGRTHEIHRAEDWAQLCRRFPLEVTASRRHDWYRTTGRDGRWLIPDWQRVAQEWDAVHLSAFGYVHAATRAIPIDDEYASVVAGWGPDVTVWLTDTVREWEGERIVWRRDDDVWVRVDHPNSQRGVVL
;
A
#
# COMPACT_ATOMS: atom_id res chain seq x y z
N MET A 1 -13.59 13.53 -17.91
CA MET A 1 -12.90 13.66 -16.61
C MET A 1 -11.44 13.95 -16.91
N ALA A 2 -10.85 14.98 -16.32
CA ALA A 2 -9.41 15.19 -16.49
C ALA A 2 -8.64 14.15 -15.67
N LEU A 3 -7.46 13.72 -16.12
CA LEU A 3 -6.62 12.76 -15.37
C LEU A 3 -6.30 13.27 -13.95
N ALA A 4 -6.19 14.59 -13.78
CA ALA A 4 -5.97 15.23 -12.48
C ALA A 4 -7.14 15.03 -11.50
N ASP A 5 -8.38 15.03 -11.99
CA ASP A 5 -9.56 14.81 -11.14
C ASP A 5 -9.60 13.37 -10.61
N LEU A 6 -9.20 12.40 -11.45
CA LEU A 6 -9.15 10.99 -11.08
C LEU A 6 -8.04 10.68 -10.07
N ASP A 7 -6.87 11.30 -10.24
CA ASP A 7 -5.75 11.18 -9.30
C ASP A 7 -6.10 11.78 -7.93
N ALA A 8 -6.73 12.97 -7.90
CA ALA A 8 -7.20 13.57 -6.66
C ALA A 8 -8.27 12.71 -5.96
N ALA A 9 -9.21 12.13 -6.72
CA ALA A 9 -10.21 11.21 -6.18
C ALA A 9 -9.57 9.93 -5.63
N LEU A 10 -8.56 9.37 -6.32
CA LEU A 10 -7.83 8.21 -5.83
C LEU A 10 -7.07 8.55 -4.54
N ALA A 11 -6.36 9.69 -4.48
CA ALA A 11 -5.64 10.12 -3.29
C ALA A 11 -6.58 10.29 -2.07
N ALA A 12 -7.74 10.92 -2.25
CA ALA A 12 -8.74 11.05 -1.19
C ALA A 12 -9.29 9.68 -0.74
N SER A 13 -9.58 8.79 -1.69
CA SER A 13 -10.04 7.43 -1.39
C SER A 13 -8.98 6.60 -0.65
N VAL A 14 -7.71 6.75 -1.00
CA VAL A 14 -6.59 6.05 -0.34
C VAL A 14 -6.39 6.57 1.08
N ASP A 15 -6.36 7.89 1.28
CA ASP A 15 -6.22 8.49 2.62
C ASP A 15 -7.36 8.09 3.57
N GLY A 16 -8.58 7.95 3.03
CA GLY A 16 -9.75 7.48 3.75
C GLY A 16 -9.76 5.97 4.07
N ALA A 17 -8.87 5.17 3.49
CA ALA A 17 -8.84 3.72 3.68
C ALA A 17 -8.34 3.36 5.08
N ARG A 18 -9.27 3.02 5.99
CA ARG A 18 -8.97 2.62 7.38
C ARG A 18 -9.56 1.25 7.70
N TYR A 19 -8.69 0.28 7.90
CA TYR A 19 -9.07 -1.12 8.10
C TYR A 19 -9.42 -1.48 9.55
N TRP A 20 -9.35 -0.51 10.46
CA TRP A 20 -9.56 -0.69 11.91
C TRP A 20 -10.89 -0.08 12.42
N GLN A 21 -11.69 0.48 11.52
CA GLN A 21 -12.99 1.08 11.79
C GLN A 21 -14.02 0.71 10.71
N GLU A 22 -15.29 1.00 10.98
CA GLU A 22 -16.36 0.87 10.01
C GLU A 22 -16.17 1.82 8.80
N PRO A 23 -16.78 1.50 7.64
CA PRO A 23 -16.83 2.42 6.51
C PRO A 23 -17.33 3.80 6.92
N SER A 24 -16.75 4.84 6.34
CA SER A 24 -17.16 6.22 6.61
C SER A 24 -18.59 6.48 6.11
N GLY A 25 -19.19 7.59 6.54
CA GLY A 25 -20.50 8.00 6.02
C GLY A 25 -20.50 8.22 4.49
N GLU A 26 -19.37 8.65 3.94
CA GLU A 26 -19.15 8.82 2.50
C GLU A 26 -19.11 7.47 1.79
N ASP A 27 -18.44 6.46 2.36
CA ASP A 27 -18.43 5.09 1.85
C ASP A 27 -19.84 4.48 1.86
N VAL A 28 -20.59 4.68 2.94
CA VAL A 28 -21.97 4.20 3.06
C VAL A 28 -22.88 4.86 2.01
N LEU A 29 -22.72 6.17 1.79
CA LEU A 29 -23.46 6.90 0.75
C LEU A 29 -23.07 6.40 -0.65
N ALA A 30 -21.79 6.23 -0.92
CA ALA A 30 -21.27 5.76 -2.20
C ALA A 30 -21.71 4.31 -2.54
N ALA A 31 -22.01 3.50 -1.51
CA ALA A 31 -22.50 2.14 -1.65
C ALA A 31 -24.02 2.03 -1.93
N LEU A 32 -24.78 3.13 -1.86
CA LEU A 32 -26.21 3.11 -2.17
C LEU A 32 -26.44 2.71 -3.64
N PRO A 33 -27.42 1.83 -3.95
CA PRO A 33 -27.67 1.37 -5.32
C PRO A 33 -27.84 2.51 -6.32
N GLU A 34 -28.52 3.59 -5.93
CA GLU A 34 -28.77 4.75 -6.78
C GLU A 34 -27.48 5.51 -7.12
N VAL A 35 -26.54 5.59 -6.18
CA VAL A 35 -25.24 6.24 -6.38
C VAL A 35 -24.34 5.35 -7.24
N VAL A 36 -24.30 4.05 -6.95
CA VAL A 36 -23.56 3.06 -7.76
C VAL A 36 -24.03 3.07 -9.21
N ASP A 37 -25.34 3.05 -9.45
CA ASP A 37 -25.91 3.07 -10.80
C ASP A 37 -25.64 4.40 -11.51
N ALA A 38 -25.66 5.53 -10.79
CA ALA A 38 -25.31 6.83 -11.35
C ALA A 38 -23.81 6.92 -11.73
N LEU A 39 -22.92 6.30 -10.95
CA LEU A 39 -21.47 6.31 -11.19
C LEU A 39 -21.00 5.22 -12.17
N ARG A 40 -21.84 4.21 -12.45
CA ARG A 40 -21.50 3.08 -13.32
C ARG A 40 -20.91 3.48 -14.68
N PRO A 41 -21.48 4.45 -15.44
CA PRO A 41 -20.91 4.83 -16.73
C PRO A 41 -19.49 5.42 -16.60
N LEU A 42 -19.22 6.14 -15.51
CA LEU A 42 -17.88 6.69 -15.24
C LEU A 42 -16.90 5.57 -14.90
N ALA A 43 -17.30 4.64 -14.03
CA ALA A 43 -16.49 3.48 -13.66
C ALA A 43 -16.15 2.61 -14.89
N GLU A 44 -17.13 2.37 -15.77
CA GLU A 44 -16.92 1.64 -17.03
C GLU A 44 -15.95 2.37 -17.96
N ALA A 45 -16.06 3.69 -18.09
CA ALA A 45 -15.13 4.48 -18.90
C ALA A 45 -13.69 4.43 -18.35
N VAL A 46 -13.52 4.52 -17.02
CA VAL A 46 -12.21 4.38 -16.36
C VAL A 46 -11.66 2.96 -16.54
N ALA A 47 -12.50 1.93 -16.42
CA ALA A 47 -12.07 0.54 -16.61
C ALA A 47 -11.67 0.24 -18.06
N GLN A 48 -12.32 0.86 -19.04
CA GLN A 48 -11.97 0.74 -20.47
C GLN A 48 -10.71 1.53 -20.84
N HIS A 49 -10.47 2.65 -20.15
CA HIS A 49 -9.36 3.57 -20.41
C HIS A 49 -8.67 4.01 -19.12
N PRO A 50 -8.04 3.08 -18.38
CA PRO A 50 -7.37 3.43 -17.14
C PRO A 50 -6.12 4.30 -17.43
N PRO A 51 -5.72 5.19 -16.50
CA PRO A 51 -4.42 5.85 -16.59
C PRO A 51 -3.30 4.83 -16.79
N ALA A 52 -2.31 5.16 -17.61
CA ALA A 52 -1.28 4.19 -18.01
C ALA A 52 -0.48 3.66 -16.81
N TRP A 53 -0.26 4.52 -15.81
CA TRP A 53 0.42 4.12 -14.57
C TRP A 53 -0.41 3.20 -13.68
N TRP A 54 -1.73 3.11 -13.85
CA TRP A 54 -2.56 2.22 -13.02
C TRP A 54 -2.35 0.75 -13.35
N THR A 55 -2.10 0.45 -14.62
CA THR A 55 -1.95 -0.93 -15.12
C THR A 55 -0.50 -1.32 -15.37
N ALA A 56 0.45 -0.43 -15.09
CA ALA A 56 1.85 -0.70 -15.32
C ALA A 56 2.39 -1.72 -14.30
N ASP A 57 3.24 -2.63 -14.78
CA ASP A 57 4.14 -3.40 -13.92
C ASP A 57 5.14 -2.45 -13.26
N ARG A 58 5.78 -2.91 -12.18
CA ARG A 58 6.79 -2.10 -11.53
C ARG A 58 7.92 -1.75 -12.50
N ARG A 59 8.41 -0.51 -12.42
CA ARG A 59 9.62 -0.09 -13.15
C ARG A 59 10.88 -0.40 -12.36
N THR A 60 12.00 -0.63 -13.06
CA THR A 60 13.31 -0.83 -12.43
C THR A 60 13.75 0.37 -11.59
N GLU A 61 13.38 1.57 -12.04
CA GLU A 61 13.64 2.84 -11.36
C GLU A 61 12.36 3.29 -10.67
N GLN A 62 12.44 3.46 -9.35
CA GLN A 62 11.32 3.82 -8.47
C GLN A 62 11.82 4.87 -7.45
N TRP A 63 10.94 5.24 -6.52
CA TRP A 63 11.23 6.16 -5.44
C TRP A 63 10.90 5.52 -4.09
N ALA A 64 11.81 5.62 -3.13
CA ALA A 64 11.48 5.43 -1.72
C ALA A 64 11.05 6.78 -1.13
N ILE A 65 10.00 6.79 -0.30
CA ILE A 65 9.51 8.00 0.35
C ILE A 65 9.86 7.96 1.83
N GLU A 66 10.60 8.96 2.31
CA GLU A 66 10.93 9.13 3.72
C GLU A 66 10.21 10.34 4.30
N TRP A 67 9.36 10.10 5.30
CA TRP A 67 8.53 11.12 5.97
C TRP A 67 9.28 11.81 7.13
N ARG A 68 10.56 12.11 6.93
CA ARG A 68 11.42 12.75 7.93
C ARG A 68 11.96 14.07 7.41
N ASP A 69 12.40 14.91 8.35
CA ASP A 69 13.15 16.10 8.00
C ASP A 69 14.39 15.74 7.16
N PRO A 70 14.72 16.53 6.12
CA PRO A 70 15.84 16.23 5.22
C PRO A 70 17.19 16.07 5.94
N GLY A 71 17.37 16.75 7.09
CA GLY A 71 18.57 16.65 7.92
C GLY A 71 18.74 15.31 8.65
N ASP A 72 17.66 14.52 8.76
CA ASP A 72 17.60 13.26 9.49
C ASP A 72 17.38 12.05 8.55
N SER A 73 17.55 12.27 7.24
CA SER A 73 17.31 11.26 6.22
C SER A 73 18.30 10.09 6.35
N ALA A 74 17.78 8.88 6.54
CA ALA A 74 18.59 7.71 6.83
C ALA A 74 19.09 7.00 5.56
N SER A 75 20.00 6.02 5.75
CA SER A 75 20.32 5.06 4.71
C SER A 75 19.13 4.13 4.45
N LEU A 76 18.93 3.77 3.17
CA LEU A 76 17.97 2.76 2.75
C LEU A 76 18.45 1.32 3.00
N GLU A 77 19.68 1.13 3.49
CA GLU A 77 20.20 -0.20 3.84
C GLU A 77 19.32 -0.88 4.89
N ARG A 78 18.72 -1.99 4.49
CA ARG A 78 17.94 -2.88 5.35
C ARG A 78 18.49 -4.30 5.23
N ASN A 79 18.09 -5.14 6.18
CA ASN A 79 18.29 -6.58 6.10
C ASN A 79 16.90 -7.25 5.98
N PRO A 80 16.36 -7.39 4.75
CA PRO A 80 15.04 -7.95 4.53
C PRO A 80 14.86 -9.35 5.12
N ALA A 81 15.89 -10.20 5.05
CA ALA A 81 15.85 -11.55 5.63
C ALA A 81 15.62 -11.52 7.15
N SER A 82 16.36 -10.67 7.87
CA SER A 82 16.20 -10.49 9.32
C SER A 82 14.84 -9.85 9.67
N ALA A 83 14.41 -8.85 8.89
CA ALA A 83 13.10 -8.20 9.07
C ALA A 83 11.95 -9.19 8.88
N LEU A 84 11.97 -10.01 7.82
CA LEU A 84 10.97 -11.04 7.55
C LEU A 84 10.97 -12.15 8.61
N GLN A 85 12.14 -12.58 9.09
CA GLN A 85 12.23 -13.56 10.17
C GLN A 85 11.60 -13.03 11.46
N LYS A 86 11.90 -11.76 11.81
CA LYS A 86 11.31 -11.10 12.97
C LYS A 86 9.79 -10.96 12.80
N TRP A 87 9.34 -10.43 11.67
CA TRP A 87 7.93 -10.26 11.33
C TRP A 87 7.15 -11.57 11.43
N LYS A 88 7.68 -12.67 10.87
CA LYS A 88 7.03 -13.98 10.89
C LYS A 88 6.84 -14.48 12.33
N ARG A 89 7.89 -14.37 13.15
CA ARG A 89 7.86 -14.78 14.56
C ARG A 89 6.83 -13.98 15.34
N GLU A 90 6.79 -12.67 15.14
CA GLU A 90 5.88 -11.75 15.82
C GLU A 90 4.42 -12.00 15.40
N THR A 91 4.16 -12.18 14.10
CA THR A 91 2.83 -12.47 13.57
C THR A 91 2.28 -13.79 14.13
N LEU A 92 3.08 -14.86 14.13
CA LEU A 92 2.67 -16.14 14.72
C LEU A 92 2.44 -16.06 16.25
N ALA A 93 3.27 -15.27 16.94
CA ALA A 93 3.11 -15.07 18.38
C ALA A 93 1.85 -14.26 18.69
N GLU A 94 1.57 -13.22 17.90
CA GLU A 94 0.35 -12.43 17.99
C GLU A 94 -0.88 -13.28 17.73
N GLU A 95 -0.90 -14.08 16.65
CA GLU A 95 -2.05 -14.93 16.30
C GLU A 95 -2.38 -15.91 17.43
N ARG A 96 -1.37 -16.62 17.95
CA ARG A 96 -1.55 -17.52 19.10
C ARG A 96 -2.03 -16.79 20.35
N ARG A 97 -1.54 -15.56 20.60
CA ARG A 97 -1.97 -14.75 21.74
C ARG A 97 -3.43 -14.32 21.57
N ALA A 98 -3.77 -13.86 20.38
CA ALA A 98 -5.10 -13.41 20.00
C ALA A 98 -6.14 -14.53 20.20
N GLU A 99 -5.84 -15.74 19.76
CA GLU A 99 -6.70 -16.92 19.91
C GLU A 99 -7.00 -17.26 21.39
N ARG A 100 -6.03 -17.03 22.29
CA ARG A 100 -6.18 -17.33 23.73
C ARG A 100 -6.85 -16.21 24.51
N GLU A 101 -6.55 -14.95 24.18
CA GLU A 101 -6.76 -13.82 25.08
C GLU A 101 -7.80 -12.82 24.58
N ARG A 102 -8.10 -12.77 23.27
CA ARG A 102 -9.07 -11.82 22.72
C ARG A 102 -10.49 -12.38 22.72
N PRO A 103 -11.52 -11.53 22.82
CA PRO A 103 -12.91 -11.94 22.61
C PRO A 103 -13.10 -12.68 21.28
N ARG A 104 -13.99 -13.69 21.29
CA ARG A 104 -14.37 -14.42 20.07
C ARG A 104 -15.41 -13.69 19.24
N GLU A 105 -16.24 -12.91 19.91
CA GLU A 105 -17.25 -12.10 19.26
C GLU A 105 -16.53 -10.99 18.44
N PRO A 106 -16.84 -10.85 17.14
CA PRO A 106 -16.11 -9.95 16.25
C PRO A 106 -16.45 -8.45 16.39
N THR A 107 -17.65 -8.09 16.89
CA THR A 107 -18.05 -6.69 17.21
C THR A 107 -17.43 -6.15 18.50
N ALA A 108 -16.73 -6.97 19.29
CA ALA A 108 -16.08 -6.56 20.52
C ALA A 108 -15.11 -5.40 20.25
N ASN A 109 -15.05 -4.45 21.19
CA ASN A 109 -14.20 -3.27 21.04
C ASN A 109 -12.72 -3.61 21.30
N TRP A 110 -12.11 -4.29 20.34
CA TRP A 110 -10.70 -4.65 20.31
C TRP A 110 -10.10 -4.20 18.98
N SER A 111 -8.92 -3.59 19.02
CA SER A 111 -8.15 -3.22 17.82
C SER A 111 -6.68 -3.61 18.00
N GLY A 112 -5.92 -3.65 16.91
CA GLY A 112 -4.50 -3.97 16.93
C GLY A 112 -3.90 -3.96 15.54
N THR A 113 -3.21 -5.05 15.18
CA THR A 113 -2.56 -5.19 13.89
C THR A 113 -3.59 -5.49 12.80
N TRP A 114 -3.75 -4.55 11.85
CA TRP A 114 -4.64 -4.71 10.69
C TRP A 114 -3.89 -4.87 9.36
N TRP A 115 -2.56 -4.68 9.35
CA TRP A 115 -1.73 -4.80 8.16
C TRP A 115 -1.64 -6.25 7.62
N SER A 116 -1.67 -6.36 6.28
CA SER A 116 -1.34 -7.58 5.54
C SER A 116 0.11 -7.58 5.02
N THR A 117 0.77 -6.42 4.94
CA THR A 117 2.16 -6.26 4.52
C THR A 117 3.15 -6.47 5.67
N PRO A 118 4.41 -6.89 5.38
CA PRO A 118 5.42 -7.06 6.40
C PRO A 118 6.08 -5.71 6.74
N GLY A 119 6.12 -5.36 8.02
CA GLY A 119 6.83 -4.18 8.49
C GLY A 119 8.36 -4.33 8.41
N GLY A 120 9.08 -3.20 8.32
CA GLY A 120 10.54 -3.16 8.35
C GLY A 120 11.24 -3.38 7.01
N LEU A 121 10.49 -3.43 5.91
CA LEU A 121 11.01 -3.45 4.54
C LEU A 121 10.98 -2.05 3.93
N VAL A 122 11.65 -1.88 2.79
CA VAL A 122 11.64 -0.63 2.02
C VAL A 122 10.47 -0.70 1.04
N PRO A 123 9.40 0.09 1.23
CA PRO A 123 8.41 0.30 0.18
C PRO A 123 8.97 1.28 -0.85
N THR A 124 8.69 1.03 -2.13
CA THR A 124 9.06 1.94 -3.22
C THR A 124 7.90 2.08 -4.17
N THR A 125 7.88 3.17 -4.94
CA THR A 125 6.76 3.48 -5.82
C THR A 125 7.22 4.05 -7.15
N GLY A 126 6.45 3.86 -8.20
CA GLY A 126 6.68 4.48 -9.50
C GLY A 126 6.33 5.97 -9.50
N VAL A 127 5.87 6.44 -10.65
CA VAL A 127 5.47 7.84 -10.84
C VAL A 127 4.15 7.91 -11.60
N THR A 128 3.36 8.94 -11.28
CA THR A 128 2.14 9.28 -12.02
C THR A 128 2.47 9.78 -13.44
N ASP A 129 1.45 10.02 -14.26
CA ASP A 129 1.63 10.65 -15.58
C ASP A 129 2.22 12.07 -15.50
N ALA A 130 2.05 12.75 -14.36
CA ALA A 130 2.67 14.04 -14.04
C ALA A 130 4.14 13.92 -13.60
N ARG A 131 4.69 12.70 -13.57
CA ARG A 131 6.07 12.37 -13.13
C ARG A 131 6.34 12.63 -11.65
N GLU A 132 5.30 12.59 -10.82
CA GLU A 132 5.41 12.68 -9.36
C GLU A 132 5.43 11.28 -8.75
N PRO A 133 6.26 11.02 -7.73
CA PRO A 133 6.22 9.75 -7.01
C PRO A 133 4.83 9.45 -6.43
N VAL A 134 4.22 8.32 -6.79
CA VAL A 134 2.84 8.00 -6.42
C VAL A 134 2.66 7.97 -4.88
N GLY A 135 3.64 7.40 -4.17
CA GLY A 135 3.65 7.29 -2.71
C GLY A 135 3.74 8.62 -1.94
N LEU A 136 3.86 9.79 -2.58
CA LEU A 136 3.72 11.08 -1.89
C LEU A 136 2.25 11.38 -1.52
N ARG A 137 1.32 10.95 -2.37
CA ARG A 137 -0.12 11.29 -2.25
C ARG A 137 -0.98 10.11 -1.84
N HIS A 138 -0.53 8.90 -2.16
CA HIS A 138 -1.35 7.71 -2.03
C HIS A 138 -0.88 6.84 -0.86
N VAL A 139 -1.09 7.36 0.35
CA VAL A 139 -0.80 6.64 1.60
C VAL A 139 -2.10 6.41 2.35
N GLU A 140 -2.35 5.16 2.71
CA GLU A 140 -3.50 4.80 3.54
C GLU A 140 -3.37 5.38 4.95
N ASP A 141 -4.46 5.94 5.47
CA ASP A 141 -4.55 6.46 6.84
C ASP A 141 -3.39 7.41 7.17
N SER A 142 -3.13 8.39 6.30
CA SER A 142 -1.94 9.22 6.42
C SER A 142 -2.02 10.08 7.69
N PRO A 143 -0.95 10.19 8.49
CA PRO A 143 -0.95 10.98 9.73
C PRO A 143 -0.77 12.48 9.48
N GLY A 144 -1.09 12.97 8.26
CA GLY A 144 -1.01 14.38 7.91
C GLY A 144 0.41 14.91 7.71
N TRP A 145 1.35 14.08 7.24
CA TRP A 145 2.71 14.54 6.94
C TRP A 145 2.71 15.69 5.92
N ASN A 146 3.56 16.67 6.16
CA ASN A 146 3.69 17.88 5.34
C ASN A 146 5.09 18.05 4.72
N ILE A 147 6.02 17.13 5.01
CA ILE A 147 7.35 17.08 4.43
C ILE A 147 7.72 15.62 4.12
N ALA A 148 8.37 15.42 2.99
CA ALA A 148 8.85 14.11 2.57
C ALA A 148 10.13 14.26 1.74
N THR A 149 10.99 13.25 1.79
CA THR A 149 12.14 13.12 0.90
C THR A 149 11.91 11.94 -0.04
N ALA A 150 11.86 12.20 -1.34
CA ALA A 150 11.83 11.18 -2.37
C ALA A 150 13.26 10.79 -2.74
N ILE A 151 13.61 9.54 -2.50
CA ILE A 151 14.96 8.99 -2.72
C ILE A 151 14.90 8.12 -3.98
N PRO A 152 15.68 8.43 -5.03
CA PRO A 152 15.69 7.60 -6.24
C PRO A 152 16.28 6.23 -5.91
N VAL A 153 15.61 5.18 -6.34
CA VAL A 153 16.06 3.80 -6.14
C VAL A 153 16.05 3.02 -7.44
N ARG A 154 16.93 2.04 -7.51
CA ARG A 154 16.97 1.04 -8.57
C ARG A 154 16.84 -0.32 -7.94
N GLY A 155 15.83 -1.05 -8.38
CA GLY A 155 15.58 -2.39 -7.92
C GLY A 155 15.50 -3.37 -9.08
N VAL A 156 16.11 -4.53 -8.89
CA VAL A 156 16.19 -5.60 -9.90
C VAL A 156 15.72 -6.93 -9.30
N GLY A 157 15.52 -7.95 -10.13
CA GLY A 157 15.11 -9.27 -9.66
C GLY A 157 13.65 -9.58 -9.99
N ARG A 158 13.21 -10.77 -9.56
CA ARG A 158 11.90 -11.32 -9.90
C ARG A 158 10.83 -10.64 -9.08
N THR A 159 9.77 -10.17 -9.73
CA THR A 159 8.65 -9.52 -9.05
C THR A 159 7.36 -10.22 -9.35
N HIS A 160 6.59 -10.45 -8.29
CA HIS A 160 5.21 -10.90 -8.41
C HIS A 160 4.31 -9.67 -8.52
N GLU A 161 3.61 -9.54 -9.64
CA GLU A 161 2.72 -8.42 -9.92
C GLU A 161 1.29 -8.76 -9.48
N ILE A 162 0.65 -7.84 -8.75
CA ILE A 162 -0.75 -7.92 -8.34
C ILE A 162 -1.52 -6.87 -9.13
N HIS A 163 -2.30 -7.33 -10.11
CA HIS A 163 -3.15 -6.48 -10.94
C HIS A 163 -4.61 -6.53 -10.53
N ARG A 164 -5.03 -7.58 -9.82
CA ARG A 164 -6.41 -7.78 -9.35
C ARG A 164 -6.45 -8.50 -8.02
N ALA A 165 -7.63 -8.51 -7.41
CA ALA A 165 -7.90 -9.23 -6.17
C ALA A 165 -7.63 -10.74 -6.29
N GLU A 166 -7.83 -11.32 -7.48
CA GLU A 166 -7.57 -12.74 -7.74
C GLU A 166 -6.07 -13.09 -7.67
N ASP A 167 -5.19 -12.19 -8.11
CA ASP A 167 -3.73 -12.39 -8.03
C ASP A 167 -3.30 -12.43 -6.56
N TRP A 168 -3.84 -11.52 -5.75
CA TRP A 168 -3.64 -11.52 -4.29
C TRP A 168 -4.17 -12.80 -3.63
N ALA A 169 -5.39 -13.23 -3.99
CA ALA A 169 -5.97 -14.47 -3.49
C ALA A 169 -5.10 -15.69 -3.85
N GLN A 170 -4.54 -15.71 -5.07
CA GLN A 170 -3.63 -16.76 -5.51
C GLN A 170 -2.32 -16.76 -4.71
N LEU A 171 -1.74 -15.59 -4.43
CA LEU A 171 -0.54 -15.46 -3.61
C LEU A 171 -0.79 -15.98 -2.19
N CYS A 172 -1.92 -15.60 -1.58
CA CYS A 172 -2.34 -16.10 -0.27
C CYS A 172 -2.51 -17.62 -0.25
N ARG A 173 -3.16 -18.18 -1.28
CA ARG A 173 -3.37 -19.64 -1.42
C ARG A 173 -2.05 -20.40 -1.54
N ARG A 174 -1.09 -19.84 -2.29
CA ARG A 174 0.21 -20.47 -2.54
C ARG A 174 1.14 -20.40 -1.32
N PHE A 175 1.10 -19.31 -0.58
CA PHE A 175 1.96 -19.07 0.58
C PHE A 175 1.12 -18.72 1.82
N PRO A 176 0.31 -19.65 2.35
CA PRO A 176 -0.66 -19.30 3.38
C PRO A 176 0.00 -19.01 4.74
N LEU A 177 -0.43 -17.91 5.37
CA LEU A 177 -0.24 -17.62 6.78
C LEU A 177 -1.57 -17.19 7.39
N GLU A 178 -2.08 -17.98 8.33
CA GLU A 178 -3.33 -17.66 9.01
C GLU A 178 -3.14 -16.55 10.05
N VAL A 179 -4.07 -15.60 10.02
CA VAL A 179 -4.12 -14.42 10.89
C VAL A 179 -5.53 -14.16 11.44
N THR A 180 -6.36 -15.21 11.49
CA THR A 180 -7.77 -15.17 11.84
C THR A 180 -8.05 -14.42 13.14
N ALA A 181 -7.47 -14.86 14.25
CA ALA A 181 -7.73 -14.29 15.56
C ALA A 181 -7.13 -12.89 15.71
N SER A 182 -5.96 -12.65 15.11
CA SER A 182 -5.25 -11.39 15.23
C SER A 182 -5.88 -10.26 14.41
N ARG A 183 -6.55 -10.56 13.29
CA ARG A 183 -7.21 -9.57 12.41
C ARG A 183 -8.72 -9.50 12.60
N ARG A 184 -9.34 -10.49 13.27
CA ARG A 184 -10.79 -10.65 13.45
C ARG A 184 -11.57 -9.34 13.54
N HIS A 185 -11.28 -8.53 14.55
CA HIS A 185 -12.11 -7.37 14.92
C HIS A 185 -11.95 -6.23 13.92
N ASP A 186 -10.71 -5.83 13.61
CA ASP A 186 -10.44 -4.74 12.66
C ASP A 186 -10.98 -5.10 11.26
N TRP A 187 -10.68 -6.30 10.76
CA TRP A 187 -11.15 -6.73 9.45
C TRP A 187 -12.67 -7.00 9.40
N TYR A 188 -13.29 -7.40 10.51
CA TYR A 188 -14.74 -7.46 10.60
C TYR A 188 -15.36 -6.06 10.45
N ARG A 189 -14.82 -5.03 11.10
CA ARG A 189 -15.37 -3.66 11.02
C ARG A 189 -15.40 -3.13 9.59
N THR A 190 -14.32 -3.32 8.85
CA THR A 190 -14.21 -2.81 7.48
C THR A 190 -14.97 -3.67 6.45
N THR A 191 -15.05 -5.00 6.64
CA THR A 191 -15.63 -5.92 5.64
C THR A 191 -17.00 -6.51 5.98
N GLY A 192 -17.41 -6.46 7.25
CA GLY A 192 -18.59 -7.16 7.77
C GLY A 192 -18.45 -8.69 7.85
N ARG A 193 -17.31 -9.28 7.45
CA ARG A 193 -17.11 -10.72 7.42
C ARG A 193 -16.59 -11.25 8.76
N ASP A 194 -17.29 -12.24 9.30
CA ASP A 194 -16.78 -13.14 10.33
C ASP A 194 -16.34 -14.46 9.67
N GLY A 195 -15.08 -14.85 9.83
CA GLY A 195 -14.50 -15.99 9.13
C GLY A 195 -12.99 -16.10 9.29
N ARG A 196 -12.39 -17.08 8.60
CA ARG A 196 -10.95 -17.32 8.65
C ARG A 196 -10.21 -16.43 7.66
N TRP A 197 -9.03 -15.99 8.06
CA TRP A 197 -8.25 -14.98 7.36
C TRP A 197 -6.84 -15.47 7.06
N LEU A 198 -6.42 -15.31 5.80
CA LEU A 198 -5.05 -15.55 5.37
C LEU A 198 -4.39 -14.27 4.88
N ILE A 199 -3.07 -14.22 5.04
CA ILE A 199 -2.17 -13.34 4.29
C ILE A 199 -1.04 -14.19 3.70
N PRO A 200 -0.24 -13.66 2.77
CA PRO A 200 0.96 -14.34 2.32
C PRO A 200 1.98 -14.46 3.46
N ASP A 201 2.60 -15.63 3.58
CA ASP A 201 3.81 -15.83 4.34
C ASP A 201 4.98 -15.15 3.61
N TRP A 202 5.20 -13.87 3.88
CA TRP A 202 6.23 -13.07 3.20
C TRP A 202 7.64 -13.67 3.27
N GLN A 203 7.97 -14.41 4.33
CA GLN A 203 9.25 -15.12 4.41
C GLN A 203 9.34 -16.28 3.41
N ARG A 204 8.22 -16.96 3.12
CA ARG A 204 8.17 -17.99 2.05
C ARG A 204 8.08 -17.37 0.67
N VAL A 205 7.35 -16.28 0.50
CA VAL A 205 7.30 -15.54 -0.78
C VAL A 205 8.71 -15.11 -1.20
N ALA A 206 9.53 -14.65 -0.24
CA ALA A 206 10.92 -14.23 -0.46
C ALA A 206 11.85 -15.35 -0.98
N GLN A 207 11.45 -16.62 -0.89
CA GLN A 207 12.23 -17.74 -1.46
C GLN A 207 12.11 -17.80 -2.98
N GLU A 208 11.06 -17.18 -3.54
CA GLU A 208 10.73 -17.23 -4.95
C GLU A 208 10.74 -15.87 -5.62
N TRP A 209 10.47 -14.81 -4.87
CA TRP A 209 10.33 -13.46 -5.40
C TRP A 209 11.21 -12.49 -4.62
N ASP A 210 11.85 -11.59 -5.35
CA ASP A 210 12.67 -10.52 -4.79
C ASP A 210 11.79 -9.35 -4.33
N ALA A 211 10.63 -9.18 -4.98
CA ALA A 211 9.65 -8.18 -4.63
C ALA A 211 8.22 -8.63 -4.96
N VAL A 212 7.25 -7.96 -4.36
CA VAL A 212 5.85 -8.02 -4.79
C VAL A 212 5.36 -6.60 -5.02
N HIS A 213 4.68 -6.36 -6.13
CA HIS A 213 4.17 -5.06 -6.52
C HIS A 213 2.64 -5.08 -6.57
N LEU A 214 2.03 -4.08 -5.95
CA LEU A 214 0.59 -3.84 -6.07
C LEU A 214 0.38 -2.68 -7.03
N SER A 215 -0.11 -2.98 -8.24
CA SER A 215 -0.49 -1.94 -9.20
C SER A 215 -1.64 -1.09 -8.65
N ALA A 216 -1.80 0.15 -9.13
CA ALA A 216 -2.92 0.98 -8.70
C ALA A 216 -4.28 0.38 -9.10
N PHE A 217 -4.33 -0.31 -10.25
CA PHE A 217 -5.54 -1.03 -10.67
C PHE A 217 -5.86 -2.19 -9.71
N GLY A 218 -4.83 -2.93 -9.27
CA GLY A 218 -4.97 -3.97 -8.25
C GLY A 218 -5.48 -3.42 -6.93
N TYR A 219 -4.96 -2.27 -6.51
CA TYR A 219 -5.42 -1.57 -5.31
C TYR A 219 -6.91 -1.23 -5.40
N VAL A 220 -7.36 -0.55 -6.48
CA VAL A 220 -8.77 -0.18 -6.65
C VAL A 220 -9.71 -1.40 -6.67
N HIS A 221 -9.24 -2.54 -7.16
CA HIS A 221 -9.99 -3.80 -7.14
C HIS A 221 -10.12 -4.44 -5.74
N ALA A 222 -9.17 -4.17 -4.84
CA ALA A 222 -8.93 -4.98 -3.64
C ALA A 222 -9.10 -4.22 -2.32
N ALA A 223 -8.83 -2.92 -2.30
CA ALA A 223 -8.85 -2.10 -1.09
C ALA A 223 -10.22 -2.15 -0.40
N THR A 224 -10.19 -2.10 0.93
CA THR A 224 -11.36 -2.09 1.83
C THR A 224 -12.38 -3.22 1.64
N ARG A 225 -12.01 -4.31 0.95
CA ARG A 225 -12.90 -5.44 0.65
C ARG A 225 -12.35 -6.75 1.18
N ALA A 226 -13.26 -7.65 1.57
CA ALA A 226 -12.91 -9.05 1.76
C ALA A 226 -12.68 -9.70 0.39
N ILE A 227 -11.51 -10.31 0.22
CA ILE A 227 -11.08 -11.01 -0.99
C ILE A 227 -11.22 -12.51 -0.74
N PRO A 228 -12.19 -13.19 -1.38
CA PRO A 228 -12.35 -14.63 -1.22
C PRO A 228 -11.13 -15.40 -1.72
N ILE A 229 -10.64 -16.36 -0.92
CA ILE A 229 -9.60 -17.31 -1.34
C ILE A 229 -10.25 -18.64 -1.68
N ASP A 230 -11.12 -19.15 -0.81
CA ASP A 230 -11.91 -20.36 -1.02
C ASP A 230 -13.17 -20.29 -0.15
N ASP A 231 -13.87 -21.41 0.00
CA ASP A 231 -15.11 -21.50 0.79
C ASP A 231 -14.90 -21.17 2.28
N GLU A 232 -13.67 -21.30 2.78
CA GLU A 232 -13.31 -21.13 4.18
C GLU A 232 -12.59 -19.80 4.44
N TYR A 233 -11.61 -19.47 3.61
CA TYR A 233 -10.69 -18.34 3.85
C TYR A 233 -10.97 -17.14 2.95
N ALA A 234 -10.74 -15.96 3.52
CA ALA A 234 -10.62 -14.72 2.79
C ALA A 234 -9.34 -13.98 3.20
N SER A 235 -9.07 -12.86 2.54
CA SER A 235 -7.98 -11.94 2.87
C SER A 235 -8.42 -10.48 2.68
N VAL A 236 -7.57 -9.56 3.12
CA VAL A 236 -7.69 -8.12 2.88
C VAL A 236 -6.31 -7.61 2.49
N VAL A 237 -6.24 -6.78 1.44
CA VAL A 237 -5.04 -5.97 1.17
C VAL A 237 -5.13 -4.75 2.07
N ALA A 238 -4.27 -4.69 3.09
CA ALA A 238 -4.34 -3.65 4.11
C ALA A 238 -2.94 -3.17 4.49
N GLY A 239 -2.76 -1.85 4.49
CA GLY A 239 -1.47 -1.22 4.78
C GLY A 239 -0.54 -1.26 3.57
N TRP A 240 -1.11 -1.06 2.37
CA TRP A 240 -0.42 -1.16 1.10
C TRP A 240 -1.02 -0.18 0.10
N GLY A 241 -0.30 0.92 -0.19
CA GLY A 241 -0.74 1.91 -1.17
C GLY A 241 -0.70 1.43 -2.63
N PRO A 242 -1.39 2.12 -3.54
CA PRO A 242 -1.33 1.84 -4.98
C PRO A 242 0.07 2.09 -5.55
N ASP A 243 0.46 1.28 -6.54
CA ASP A 243 1.77 1.34 -7.21
C ASP A 243 2.96 1.20 -6.24
N VAL A 244 2.77 0.48 -5.14
CA VAL A 244 3.81 0.23 -4.14
C VAL A 244 4.40 -1.17 -4.34
N THR A 245 5.72 -1.21 -4.48
CA THR A 245 6.55 -2.40 -4.46
C THR A 245 7.09 -2.63 -3.05
N VAL A 246 6.89 -3.84 -2.52
CA VAL A 246 7.50 -4.30 -1.27
C VAL A 246 8.68 -5.21 -1.63
N TRP A 247 9.89 -4.82 -1.22
CA TRP A 247 11.12 -5.55 -1.50
C TRP A 247 11.45 -6.58 -0.41
N LEU A 248 11.46 -7.84 -0.80
CA LEU A 248 11.65 -9.00 0.07
C LEU A 248 13.12 -9.44 0.20
N THR A 249 13.97 -9.00 -0.73
CA THR A 249 15.42 -9.22 -0.75
C THR A 249 16.18 -7.90 -0.87
N ASP A 250 17.50 -7.92 -0.71
CA ASP A 250 18.40 -6.77 -0.73
C ASP A 250 18.74 -6.27 -2.15
N THR A 251 17.81 -6.47 -3.09
CA THR A 251 17.98 -6.20 -4.52
C THR A 251 17.59 -4.77 -4.92
N VAL A 252 17.03 -4.00 -3.99
CA VAL A 252 16.79 -2.55 -4.14
C VAL A 252 17.85 -1.76 -3.42
N ARG A 253 18.31 -0.69 -4.07
CA ARG A 253 19.28 0.24 -3.52
C ARG A 253 19.01 1.64 -4.00
N GLU A 254 19.47 2.62 -3.23
CA GLU A 254 19.56 4.00 -3.70
C GLU A 254 20.32 4.05 -5.03
N TRP A 255 19.87 4.91 -5.92
CA TRP A 255 20.37 5.03 -7.28
C TRP A 255 20.83 6.45 -7.60
N GLU A 256 21.48 6.60 -8.74
CA GLU A 256 21.93 7.88 -9.28
C GLU A 256 20.75 8.85 -9.38
N GLY A 257 20.90 10.00 -8.74
CA GLY A 257 19.90 11.06 -8.70
C GLY A 257 19.97 11.84 -7.39
N GLU A 258 19.33 13.00 -7.37
CA GLU A 258 19.22 13.81 -6.16
C GLU A 258 18.06 13.28 -5.29
N ARG A 259 18.26 13.26 -3.97
CA ARG A 259 17.14 13.12 -3.02
C ARG A 259 16.31 14.39 -3.09
N ILE A 260 15.04 14.28 -3.46
CA ILE A 260 14.18 15.45 -3.69
C ILE A 260 13.33 15.69 -2.45
N VAL A 261 13.45 16.87 -1.86
CA VAL A 261 12.57 17.29 -0.77
C VAL A 261 11.25 17.81 -1.35
N TRP A 262 10.16 17.36 -0.76
CA TRP A 262 8.80 17.77 -1.08
C TRP A 262 8.15 18.36 0.16
N ARG A 263 7.35 19.40 -0.02
CA ARG A 263 6.52 20.00 1.02
C ARG A 263 5.07 20.01 0.58
N ARG A 264 4.16 19.72 1.49
CA ARG A 264 2.72 19.83 1.25
C ARG A 264 2.27 21.26 1.56
N ASP A 265 1.59 21.90 0.60
CA ASP A 265 0.99 23.23 0.68
C ASP A 265 -0.44 23.13 0.15
N ASP A 266 -1.44 23.40 0.99
CA ASP A 266 -2.87 23.26 0.66
C ASP A 266 -3.22 21.97 -0.15
N ASP A 267 -2.79 20.82 0.38
CA ASP A 267 -2.98 19.47 -0.20
C ASP A 267 -2.23 19.17 -1.51
N VAL A 268 -1.37 20.09 -1.96
CA VAL A 268 -0.48 19.91 -3.10
C VAL A 268 0.94 19.68 -2.63
N TRP A 269 1.59 18.64 -3.15
CA TRP A 269 3.02 18.45 -2.92
C TRP A 269 3.82 19.28 -3.91
N VAL A 270 4.66 20.16 -3.38
CA VAL A 270 5.57 20.99 -4.17
C VAL A 270 7.00 20.57 -3.90
N ARG A 271 7.78 20.44 -4.98
CA ARG A 271 9.22 20.24 -4.88
C ARG A 271 9.84 21.46 -4.22
N VAL A 272 10.67 21.24 -3.21
CA VAL A 272 11.49 22.28 -2.61
C VAL A 272 12.79 22.36 -3.41
N ASP A 273 12.94 23.40 -4.21
CA ASP A 273 14.20 23.67 -4.89
C ASP A 273 15.25 24.10 -3.85
N HIS A 274 16.40 23.41 -3.85
CA HIS A 274 17.54 23.90 -3.07
C HIS A 274 17.98 25.27 -3.64
N PRO A 275 18.19 26.30 -2.80
CA PRO A 275 18.58 27.63 -3.27
C PRO A 275 20.04 27.74 -3.79
N ASN A 276 20.61 26.69 -4.42
CA ASN A 276 22.00 26.69 -4.88
C ASN A 276 22.21 26.31 -6.35
N SER A 277 21.23 26.58 -7.22
CA SER A 277 21.40 26.50 -8.68
C SER A 277 21.74 27.84 -9.36
N GLN A 278 22.08 28.89 -8.60
CA GLN A 278 22.66 30.12 -9.14
C GLN A 278 24.07 30.39 -8.58
N ARG A 279 25.05 29.67 -9.09
CA ARG A 279 26.40 30.23 -9.31
C ARG A 279 26.82 30.00 -10.75
N GLY A 280 26.05 30.62 -11.65
CA GLY A 280 26.51 30.92 -12.99
C GLY A 280 27.27 32.25 -12.97
N VAL A 281 28.59 32.16 -13.19
CA VAL A 281 29.46 33.14 -13.86
C VAL A 281 29.12 34.63 -13.65
N VAL A 282 29.95 35.31 -12.87
CA VAL A 282 30.27 36.73 -13.11
C VAL A 282 31.78 36.86 -13.20
N LEU A 283 32.22 37.07 -14.44
CA LEU A 283 33.46 37.68 -14.96
C LEU A 283 34.77 37.52 -14.16
#